data_AF-A0AB73LVD1-F1
#
_entry.id   AF-A0AB73LVD1-F1
#
_cell.length_a   1.000
_cell.length_b   1.000
_cell.length_c   1.000
_cell.angle_alpha   90.00
_cell.angle_beta   90.00
_cell.angle_gamma   90.00
#
_symmetry.space_group_name_H-M   'P 1'
#
loop_
_entity.id
_entity.type
_entity.pdbx_description
1 polymer ?
#
loop_
_entity_poly.entity_id
_entity_poly.type
_entity_poly.pdbx_seq_one_letter_code
_entity_poly.pdbx_strand_id
1 'polypeptide(L)'
;MKFPIFHSAVFFSPETASLLESAIEGENLLLLSLRKLSKVLPESTVFFNAWPFSKKINTYNFLNIKILEDSSEISFVKKISAQLPQSRTGDPDWDDASFFFFTGLFPCLDDNLSLEIYRRHDHYLSQYSYSENLPSGIVPTILSREFTNGIPETVNTSVQEYLNKNINHYDVEIFYHDPDLRQYRLDFSLKNKRSLNLVRGFLKSKEEWNYSDIHPWIRKHPEVFRTGPSYLELEVYRGCELSCSFCPRQFSKNDRDGSFLSPVFLENLLNQQEESFSNEYSVCFGGLGEPLLHPEFAKLLSVASRFSSSLLQELFVETALYTDLNPILDFLNTLDSSFRQKISWIVNLTTRNQEKYDSLYGKKELNRALSNLEQLGKIFPKNRIYLQFLKIQEVEDEVEVWVDETEKQGYGIILQKYNRYAGLMPEKRVTDLTPIQREFCWHLNRDLYVNSDGTVSVCKQTPGRELGNLHKESLMQIWQKGLSSFADSLNGKHETTGAPCLNCDEWYTFNA
;
A
#
# COMPACT_ATOMS: atom_id res chain seq x y z
N MET A 1 31.73 -20.97 3.68
CA MET A 1 30.98 -20.50 4.86
C MET A 1 31.63 -21.11 6.06
N LYS A 2 32.05 -20.29 7.03
CA LYS A 2 32.65 -20.74 8.29
C LYS A 2 31.58 -21.41 9.17
N PHE A 3 30.37 -20.87 9.12
CA PHE A 3 29.20 -21.29 9.85
C PHE A 3 28.07 -21.64 8.86
N PRO A 4 28.10 -22.86 8.26
CA PRO A 4 27.08 -23.27 7.30
C PRO A 4 25.66 -23.25 7.89
N ILE A 5 24.69 -22.72 7.13
CA ILE A 5 23.26 -22.72 7.42
C ILE A 5 22.63 -23.94 6.75
N PHE A 6 21.80 -24.66 7.49
CA PHE A 6 21.09 -25.86 7.01
C PHE A 6 19.57 -25.78 7.22
N HIS A 7 19.07 -24.61 7.61
CA HIS A 7 17.68 -24.41 8.01
C HIS A 7 17.09 -23.19 7.30
N SER A 8 15.84 -23.32 6.90
CA SER A 8 15.02 -22.25 6.34
C SER A 8 13.64 -22.28 6.99
N ALA A 9 13.01 -21.12 7.11
CA ALA A 9 11.68 -20.96 7.67
C ALA A 9 10.82 -20.12 6.73
N VAL A 10 9.59 -20.57 6.49
CA VAL A 10 8.60 -19.90 5.65
C VAL A 10 7.36 -19.68 6.48
N PHE A 11 7.03 -18.41 6.70
CA PHE A 11 5.85 -17.99 7.43
C PHE A 11 4.76 -17.50 6.46
N PHE A 12 3.56 -18.03 6.64
CA PHE A 12 2.34 -17.58 5.99
C PHE A 12 1.41 -16.97 7.04
N SER A 13 1.06 -15.70 6.84
CA SER A 13 -0.10 -15.11 7.52
C SER A 13 -1.37 -15.89 7.17
N PRO A 14 -2.45 -15.81 7.98
CA PRO A 14 -3.74 -16.41 7.61
C PRO A 14 -4.23 -16.00 6.21
N GLU A 15 -4.03 -14.73 5.84
CA GLU A 15 -4.40 -14.18 4.55
C GLU A 15 -3.57 -14.79 3.42
N THR A 16 -2.25 -14.89 3.61
CA THR A 16 -1.34 -15.52 2.65
C THR A 16 -1.64 -17.01 2.49
N ALA A 17 -1.93 -17.73 3.58
CA ALA A 17 -2.29 -19.14 3.52
C ALA A 17 -3.57 -19.37 2.72
N SER A 18 -4.62 -18.57 2.98
CA SER A 18 -5.89 -18.64 2.24
C SER A 18 -5.73 -18.28 0.75
N LEU A 19 -4.90 -17.29 0.44
CA LEU A 19 -4.55 -16.94 -0.94
C LEU A 19 -3.88 -18.12 -1.67
N LEU A 20 -2.90 -18.75 -1.04
CA LEU A 20 -2.15 -19.86 -1.66
C LEU A 20 -3.00 -21.12 -1.80
N GLU A 21 -3.92 -21.38 -0.87
CA GLU A 21 -4.88 -22.49 -0.94
C GLU A 21 -5.84 -22.34 -2.13
N SER A 22 -6.29 -21.11 -2.39
CA SER A 22 -7.24 -20.81 -3.47
C SER A 22 -6.57 -20.59 -4.84
N ALA A 23 -5.25 -20.38 -4.89
CA ALA A 23 -4.52 -20.16 -6.13
C ALA A 23 -4.27 -21.48 -6.87
N ILE A 24 -4.79 -21.60 -8.10
CA ILE A 24 -4.67 -22.79 -8.96
C ILE A 24 -3.20 -23.19 -9.20
N GLU A 25 -2.31 -22.20 -9.30
CA GLU A 25 -0.87 -22.39 -9.48
C GLU A 25 -0.06 -22.42 -8.18
N GLY A 26 -0.70 -22.36 -7.00
CA GLY A 26 -0.02 -22.26 -5.71
C GLY A 26 1.03 -23.36 -5.50
N GLU A 27 0.73 -24.59 -5.90
CA GLU A 27 1.68 -25.71 -5.82
C GLU A 27 2.86 -25.59 -6.78
N ASN A 28 2.65 -25.06 -7.98
CA ASN A 28 3.75 -24.85 -8.94
C ASN A 28 4.68 -23.73 -8.45
N LEU A 29 4.11 -22.67 -7.86
CA LEU A 29 4.88 -21.57 -7.26
C LEU A 29 5.67 -22.04 -6.03
N LEU A 30 5.09 -22.92 -5.21
CA LEU A 30 5.80 -23.59 -4.11
C LEU A 30 6.96 -24.43 -4.65
N LEU A 31 6.70 -25.28 -5.65
CA LEU A 31 7.73 -26.13 -6.25
C LEU A 31 8.90 -25.29 -6.79
N LEU A 32 8.60 -24.20 -7.49
CA LEU A 32 9.62 -23.29 -8.01
C LEU A 32 10.42 -22.63 -6.88
N SER A 33 9.75 -22.11 -5.84
CA SER A 33 10.39 -21.53 -4.66
C SER A 33 11.36 -22.53 -4.02
N LEU A 34 10.91 -23.75 -3.75
CA LEU A 34 11.73 -24.80 -3.13
C LEU A 34 12.92 -25.20 -4.02
N ARG A 35 12.73 -25.30 -5.34
CA ARG A 35 13.84 -25.57 -6.28
C ARG A 35 14.90 -24.46 -6.27
N LYS A 36 14.48 -23.20 -6.15
CA LYS A 36 15.41 -22.07 -6.03
C LYS A 36 16.19 -22.15 -4.73
N LEU A 37 15.49 -22.39 -3.61
CA LEU A 37 16.15 -22.59 -2.32
C LEU A 37 17.16 -23.74 -2.36
N SER A 38 16.83 -24.88 -2.98
CA SER A 38 17.76 -26.01 -3.05
C SER A 38 19.04 -25.75 -3.83
N LYS A 39 19.06 -24.74 -4.73
CA LYS A 39 20.29 -24.29 -5.40
C LYS A 39 21.21 -23.52 -4.44
N VAL A 40 20.63 -22.81 -3.47
CA VAL A 40 21.36 -21.96 -2.51
C VAL A 40 21.74 -22.73 -1.24
N LEU A 41 20.80 -23.47 -0.68
CA LEU A 41 20.95 -24.32 0.49
C LEU A 41 20.51 -25.76 0.16
N PRO A 42 21.38 -26.56 -0.50
CA PRO A 42 21.12 -27.97 -0.73
C PRO A 42 20.85 -28.69 0.60
N GLU A 43 19.93 -29.66 0.59
CA GLU A 43 19.58 -30.48 1.77
C GLU A 43 19.03 -29.69 2.97
N SER A 44 18.64 -28.41 2.79
CA SER A 44 18.06 -27.60 3.86
C SER A 44 16.83 -28.28 4.46
N THR A 45 16.72 -28.22 5.78
CA THR A 45 15.44 -28.42 6.47
C THR A 45 14.62 -27.15 6.30
N VAL A 46 13.39 -27.28 5.81
CA VAL A 46 12.50 -26.13 5.55
C VAL A 46 11.26 -26.27 6.42
N PHE A 47 11.10 -25.32 7.33
CA PHE A 47 9.94 -25.28 8.22
C PHE A 47 8.87 -24.37 7.67
N PHE A 48 7.62 -24.82 7.75
CA PHE A 48 6.43 -24.03 7.44
C PHE A 48 5.56 -23.89 8.69
N ASN A 49 4.97 -22.72 8.91
CA ASN A 49 3.99 -22.52 9.99
C ASN A 49 2.60 -23.06 9.64
N ALA A 50 2.30 -23.20 8.35
CA ALA A 50 1.06 -23.75 7.83
C ALA A 50 1.30 -24.41 6.47
N TRP A 51 0.46 -25.37 6.10
CA TRP A 51 0.57 -26.09 4.82
C TRP A 51 -0.73 -26.02 4.02
N PRO A 52 -0.98 -24.91 3.30
CA PRO A 52 -2.22 -24.69 2.53
C PRO A 52 -2.25 -25.44 1.18
N PHE A 53 -1.52 -26.54 1.04
CA PHE A 53 -1.34 -27.22 -0.25
C PHE A 53 -1.89 -28.65 -0.22
N SER A 54 -2.50 -29.06 -1.33
CA SER A 54 -3.12 -30.39 -1.45
C SER A 54 -2.08 -31.51 -1.50
N LYS A 55 -0.95 -31.28 -2.17
CA LYS A 55 0.18 -32.21 -2.22
C LYS A 55 0.84 -32.32 -0.86
N LYS A 56 1.02 -33.57 -0.42
CA LYS A 56 1.75 -33.90 0.81
C LYS A 56 3.23 -33.52 0.69
N ILE A 57 3.83 -33.14 1.81
CA ILE A 57 5.22 -32.68 1.93
C ILE A 57 6.25 -33.66 1.34
N ASN A 58 5.99 -34.98 1.40
CA ASN A 58 6.86 -36.03 0.87
C ASN A 58 7.00 -35.99 -0.67
N THR A 59 6.16 -35.22 -1.37
CA THR A 59 6.30 -34.96 -2.80
C THR A 59 7.55 -34.14 -3.12
N TYR A 60 8.03 -33.35 -2.16
CA TYR A 60 9.16 -32.43 -2.31
C TYR A 60 10.42 -32.99 -1.63
N ASN A 61 10.77 -34.23 -1.96
CA ASN A 61 11.82 -35.02 -1.28
C ASN A 61 13.27 -34.55 -1.49
N PHE A 62 13.50 -33.49 -2.25
CA PHE A 62 14.82 -32.88 -2.46
C PHE A 62 15.19 -31.87 -1.36
N LEU A 63 14.26 -31.58 -0.44
CA LEU A 63 14.47 -30.81 0.78
C LEU A 63 13.76 -31.52 1.96
N ASN A 64 14.20 -31.24 3.18
CA ASN A 64 13.61 -31.84 4.37
C ASN A 64 12.49 -30.93 4.93
N ILE A 65 11.27 -31.10 4.43
CA ILE A 65 10.14 -30.25 4.82
C ILE A 65 9.54 -30.69 6.16
N LYS A 66 9.33 -29.73 7.06
CA LYS A 66 8.65 -29.91 8.36
C LYS A 66 7.58 -28.83 8.56
N ILE A 67 6.52 -29.18 9.28
CA ILE A 67 5.45 -28.24 9.65
C ILE A 67 5.53 -28.01 11.15
N LEU A 68 5.60 -26.75 11.57
CA LEU A 68 5.55 -26.32 12.97
C LEU A 68 4.43 -25.29 13.10
N GLU A 69 3.23 -25.78 13.40
CA GLU A 69 2.03 -24.94 13.40
C GLU A 69 2.15 -23.75 14.37
N ASP A 70 1.93 -22.56 13.84
CA ASP A 70 1.86 -21.31 14.58
C ASP A 70 1.19 -20.21 13.76
N SER A 71 0.39 -19.36 14.41
CA SER A 71 -0.24 -18.20 13.78
C SER A 71 0.54 -16.90 14.01
N SER A 72 1.45 -16.88 14.98
CA SER A 72 2.29 -15.72 15.30
C SER A 72 3.67 -15.86 14.67
N GLU A 73 4.09 -14.84 13.93
CA GLU A 73 5.41 -14.80 13.28
C GLU A 73 6.54 -14.93 14.31
N ILE A 74 6.47 -14.18 15.42
CA ILE A 74 7.48 -14.19 16.49
C ILE A 74 7.52 -15.56 17.18
N SER A 75 6.36 -16.13 17.50
CA SER A 75 6.29 -17.46 18.13
C SER A 75 6.86 -18.54 17.20
N PHE A 76 6.55 -18.45 15.90
CA PHE A 76 7.09 -19.36 14.89
C PHE A 76 8.62 -19.31 14.84
N VAL A 77 9.24 -18.14 14.68
CA VAL A 77 10.71 -18.04 14.58
C VAL A 77 11.42 -18.50 15.87
N LYS A 78 10.80 -18.31 17.04
CA LYS A 78 11.32 -18.87 18.30
C LYS A 78 11.27 -20.40 18.33
N LYS A 79 10.17 -21.02 17.85
CA LYS A 79 10.10 -22.48 17.69
C LYS A 79 11.19 -23.02 16.77
N ILE A 80 11.51 -22.31 15.69
CA ILE A 80 12.61 -22.66 14.78
C ILE A 80 13.95 -22.64 15.51
N SER A 81 14.18 -21.61 16.32
CA SER A 81 15.43 -21.41 17.07
C SER A 81 15.73 -22.57 18.02
N ALA A 82 14.69 -23.19 18.58
CA ALA A 82 14.82 -24.41 19.39
C ALA A 82 15.16 -25.67 18.59
N GLN A 83 14.95 -25.68 17.27
CA GLN A 83 15.27 -26.79 16.38
C GLN A 83 16.66 -26.68 15.73
N LEU A 84 17.33 -25.53 15.84
CA LEU A 84 18.64 -25.30 15.26
C LEU A 84 19.72 -26.13 15.98
N PRO A 85 20.75 -26.64 15.26
CA PRO A 85 21.82 -27.46 15.81
C PRO A 85 22.62 -26.68 16.85
N GLN A 86 23.24 -27.34 17.84
CA GLN A 86 24.03 -26.64 18.85
C GLN A 86 25.09 -25.72 18.21
N SER A 87 25.32 -24.57 18.86
CA SER A 87 26.37 -23.63 18.49
C SER A 87 27.71 -24.37 18.35
N ARG A 88 28.40 -24.12 17.24
CA ARG A 88 29.70 -24.72 16.92
C ARG A 88 30.85 -24.00 17.61
N THR A 89 30.61 -22.81 18.14
CA THR A 89 31.61 -21.96 18.81
C THR A 89 31.91 -22.48 20.20
N GLY A 90 30.93 -23.13 20.84
CA GLY A 90 30.99 -23.50 22.26
C GLY A 90 31.00 -22.29 23.21
N ASP A 91 30.80 -21.09 22.66
CA ASP A 91 30.76 -19.84 23.40
C ASP A 91 29.34 -19.66 24.02
N PRO A 92 29.21 -19.52 25.35
CA PRO A 92 27.92 -19.28 25.97
C PRO A 92 27.33 -17.91 25.63
N ASP A 93 28.18 -16.95 25.25
CA ASP A 93 27.80 -15.57 24.97
C ASP A 93 27.61 -15.32 23.46
N TRP A 94 27.89 -16.31 22.60
CA TRP A 94 27.76 -16.17 21.15
C TRP A 94 27.30 -17.47 20.45
N ASP A 95 26.18 -17.38 19.72
CA ASP A 95 25.58 -18.49 18.97
C ASP A 95 25.62 -18.25 17.46
N ASP A 96 26.37 -19.09 16.75
CA ASP A 96 26.59 -18.96 15.31
C ASP A 96 25.48 -19.61 14.44
N ALA A 97 24.44 -20.18 15.06
CA ALA A 97 23.39 -20.84 14.31
C ALA A 97 22.42 -19.81 13.71
N SER A 98 22.32 -19.82 12.38
CA SER A 98 21.40 -18.96 11.64
C SER A 98 20.51 -19.78 10.70
N PHE A 99 19.45 -19.15 10.20
CA PHE A 99 18.52 -19.72 9.22
C PHE A 99 18.01 -18.66 8.25
N PHE A 100 17.61 -19.10 7.05
CA PHE A 100 16.92 -18.25 6.10
C PHE A 100 15.46 -18.09 6.51
N PHE A 101 14.92 -16.89 6.38
CA PHE A 101 13.56 -16.56 6.76
C PHE A 101 12.83 -15.88 5.60
N PHE A 102 11.62 -16.37 5.33
CA PHE A 102 10.71 -15.85 4.32
C PHE A 102 9.32 -15.63 4.93
N THR A 103 8.65 -14.56 4.53
CA THR A 103 7.30 -14.18 5.00
C THR A 103 6.23 -14.46 3.93
N GLY A 104 6.52 -15.42 3.06
CA GLY A 104 5.77 -15.77 1.87
C GLY A 104 6.57 -16.72 0.98
N LEU A 105 6.04 -17.02 -0.21
CA LEU A 105 6.77 -17.80 -1.22
C LEU A 105 7.75 -16.92 -2.00
N PHE A 106 8.68 -17.51 -2.75
CA PHE A 106 9.79 -16.76 -3.36
C PHE A 106 10.21 -17.37 -4.72
N PRO A 107 9.28 -17.47 -5.69
CA PRO A 107 9.54 -18.12 -6.97
C PRO A 107 10.55 -17.35 -7.84
N CYS A 108 10.76 -16.07 -7.56
CA CYS A 108 11.71 -15.20 -8.26
C CYS A 108 13.01 -15.00 -7.45
N LEU A 109 13.30 -15.87 -6.48
CA LEU A 109 14.54 -15.81 -5.71
C LEU A 109 15.76 -15.87 -6.63
N ASP A 110 16.66 -14.91 -6.43
CA ASP A 110 17.96 -14.83 -7.10
C ASP A 110 18.97 -15.63 -6.28
N ASP A 111 19.45 -16.73 -6.84
CA ASP A 111 20.34 -17.66 -6.15
C ASP A 111 21.74 -17.07 -5.90
N ASN A 112 22.26 -16.28 -6.85
CA ASN A 112 23.57 -15.64 -6.71
C ASN A 112 23.56 -14.58 -5.60
N LEU A 113 22.54 -13.72 -5.58
CA LEU A 113 22.42 -12.69 -4.53
C LEU A 113 22.09 -13.29 -3.17
N SER A 114 21.31 -14.38 -3.13
CA SER A 114 21.04 -15.10 -1.89
C SER A 114 22.32 -15.72 -1.31
N LEU A 115 23.22 -16.25 -2.16
CA LEU A 115 24.54 -16.71 -1.73
C LEU A 115 25.44 -15.54 -1.29
N GLU A 116 25.32 -14.37 -1.91
CA GLU A 116 26.09 -13.19 -1.55
C GLU A 116 25.71 -12.63 -0.17
N ILE A 117 24.42 -12.36 0.07
CA ILE A 117 23.97 -11.91 1.40
C ILE A 117 24.30 -12.95 2.47
N TYR A 118 24.23 -14.23 2.13
CA TYR A 118 24.62 -15.30 3.03
C TYR A 118 26.13 -15.23 3.38
N ARG A 119 27.01 -15.08 2.38
CA ARG A 119 28.46 -14.88 2.61
C ARG A 119 28.76 -13.68 3.49
N ARG A 120 28.02 -12.58 3.31
CA ARG A 120 28.17 -11.37 4.13
C ARG A 120 27.75 -11.62 5.58
N HIS A 121 26.60 -12.25 5.78
CA HIS A 121 26.13 -12.65 7.11
C HIS A 121 27.16 -13.49 7.86
N ASP A 122 27.73 -14.52 7.21
CA ASP A 122 28.79 -15.37 7.79
C ASP A 122 30.12 -14.63 8.01
N HIS A 123 30.48 -13.71 7.11
CA HIS A 123 31.73 -12.98 7.21
C HIS A 123 31.72 -11.95 8.36
N TYR A 124 30.60 -11.25 8.51
CA TYR A 124 30.43 -10.20 9.52
C TYR A 124 29.77 -10.70 10.81
N LEU A 125 29.43 -12.00 10.88
CA LEU A 125 28.81 -12.64 12.05
C LEU A 125 27.54 -11.90 12.50
N SER A 126 26.77 -11.40 11.53
CA SER A 126 25.60 -10.56 11.79
C SER A 126 24.50 -11.36 12.48
N GLN A 127 23.78 -10.70 13.37
CA GLN A 127 22.61 -11.28 14.03
C GLN A 127 21.37 -11.24 13.12
N TYR A 128 21.32 -10.27 12.22
CA TYR A 128 20.25 -10.07 11.24
C TYR A 128 20.80 -9.60 9.90
N SER A 129 20.33 -10.16 8.78
CA SER A 129 20.65 -9.65 7.45
C SER A 129 19.44 -9.55 6.55
N TYR A 130 19.29 -8.42 5.85
CA TYR A 130 18.21 -8.18 4.89
C TYR A 130 18.67 -7.20 3.82
N SER A 131 17.87 -7.02 2.78
CA SER A 131 18.08 -5.96 1.80
C SER A 131 17.10 -4.82 1.99
N GLU A 132 17.58 -3.58 1.89
CA GLU A 132 16.72 -2.40 1.91
C GLU A 132 16.14 -2.06 0.54
N ASN A 133 16.89 -2.32 -0.55
CA ASN A 133 16.50 -1.90 -1.90
C ASN A 133 16.01 -3.02 -2.82
N LEU A 134 16.16 -4.29 -2.42
CA LEU A 134 15.61 -5.41 -3.15
C LEU A 134 14.15 -5.68 -2.73
N PRO A 135 13.25 -5.92 -3.70
CA PRO A 135 11.91 -6.40 -3.43
C PRO A 135 11.89 -7.67 -2.56
N SER A 136 10.87 -7.78 -1.71
CA SER A 136 10.59 -9.02 -0.97
C SER A 136 10.45 -10.21 -1.93
N GLY A 137 11.04 -11.36 -1.59
CA GLY A 137 11.01 -12.57 -2.42
C GLY A 137 12.18 -12.73 -3.41
N ILE A 138 13.09 -11.74 -3.51
CA ILE A 138 14.32 -11.84 -4.33
C ILE A 138 15.48 -12.47 -3.54
N VAL A 139 15.67 -12.07 -2.28
CA VAL A 139 16.68 -12.63 -1.37
C VAL A 139 16.03 -13.02 -0.04
N PRO A 140 16.61 -13.98 0.71
CA PRO A 140 16.18 -14.29 2.06
C PRO A 140 16.50 -13.15 3.04
N THR A 141 15.71 -13.04 4.09
CA THR A 141 16.19 -12.49 5.36
C THR A 141 16.97 -13.58 6.08
N ILE A 142 18.06 -13.25 6.78
CA ILE A 142 18.82 -14.23 7.56
C ILE A 142 18.78 -13.83 9.03
N LEU A 143 18.37 -14.77 9.89
CA LEU A 143 18.23 -14.59 11.32
C LEU A 143 19.18 -15.51 12.06
N SER A 144 19.91 -14.98 13.04
CA SER A 144 20.65 -15.79 14.03
C SER A 144 19.72 -16.25 15.15
N ARG A 145 20.09 -17.35 15.84
CA ARG A 145 19.41 -17.80 17.05
C ARG A 145 19.48 -16.74 18.14
N GLU A 146 20.62 -16.04 18.24
CA GLU A 146 20.85 -14.98 19.21
C GLU A 146 19.84 -13.85 19.06
N PHE A 147 19.64 -13.34 17.84
CA PHE A 147 18.62 -12.33 17.55
C PHE A 147 17.24 -12.79 17.99
N THR A 148 16.82 -13.99 17.57
CA THR A 148 15.48 -14.53 17.86
C THR A 148 15.23 -14.76 19.34
N ASN A 149 16.26 -15.15 20.10
CA ASN A 149 16.18 -15.32 21.55
C ASN A 149 16.09 -13.97 22.28
N GLY A 150 16.67 -12.91 21.69
CA GLY A 150 16.58 -11.54 22.20
C GLY A 150 15.19 -10.91 22.08
N ILE A 151 14.32 -11.43 21.21
CA ILE A 151 12.96 -10.90 21.04
C ILE A 151 12.10 -11.26 22.27
N PRO A 152 11.44 -10.32 22.96
CA PRO A 152 10.54 -10.64 24.06
C PRO A 152 9.29 -11.40 23.60
N GLU A 153 8.76 -12.32 24.42
CA GLU A 153 7.55 -13.10 24.08
C GLU A 153 6.27 -12.26 23.96
N THR A 154 6.24 -11.10 24.59
CA THR A 154 5.06 -10.22 24.65
C THR A 154 4.92 -9.28 23.46
N VAL A 155 5.87 -9.28 22.53
CA VAL A 155 5.86 -8.39 21.36
C VAL A 155 4.82 -8.85 20.35
N ASN A 156 3.98 -7.92 19.92
CA ASN A 156 2.99 -8.13 18.87
C ASN A 156 3.34 -7.31 17.62
N THR A 157 4.45 -7.64 16.98
CA THR A 157 4.94 -7.03 15.72
C THR A 157 5.53 -8.10 14.81
N SER A 158 5.80 -7.76 13.55
CA SER A 158 6.65 -8.61 12.70
C SER A 158 8.11 -8.62 13.18
N VAL A 159 8.89 -9.59 12.71
CA VAL A 159 10.33 -9.67 12.98
C VAL A 159 11.07 -8.43 12.47
N GLN A 160 10.76 -7.97 11.25
CA GLN A 160 11.38 -6.78 10.66
C GLN A 160 11.01 -5.50 11.42
N GLU A 161 9.75 -5.35 11.83
CA GLU A 161 9.31 -4.17 12.58
C GLU A 161 9.98 -4.10 13.96
N TYR A 162 10.12 -5.26 14.63
CA TYR A 162 10.86 -5.34 15.89
C TYR A 162 12.32 -4.90 15.70
N LEU A 163 12.99 -5.40 14.65
CA LEU A 163 14.36 -4.97 14.32
C LEU A 163 14.42 -3.46 14.10
N ASN A 164 13.54 -2.90 13.26
CA ASN A 164 13.59 -1.47 12.92
C ASN A 164 13.48 -0.57 14.16
N LYS A 165 12.71 -0.99 15.18
CA LYS A 165 12.58 -0.30 16.47
C LYS A 165 13.80 -0.48 17.40
N ASN A 166 14.63 -1.49 17.16
CA ASN A 166 15.73 -1.91 18.04
C ASN A 166 17.06 -2.06 17.29
N ILE A 167 17.21 -1.45 16.11
CA ILE A 167 18.33 -1.74 15.20
C ILE A 167 19.70 -1.48 15.84
N ASN A 168 19.79 -0.52 16.76
CA ASN A 168 21.02 -0.16 17.48
C ASN A 168 21.46 -1.21 18.51
N HIS A 169 20.64 -2.23 18.79
CA HIS A 169 20.94 -3.30 19.74
C HIS A 169 21.45 -4.57 19.05
N TYR A 170 21.53 -4.59 17.72
CA TYR A 170 21.88 -5.79 16.96
C TYR A 170 22.96 -5.51 15.92
N ASP A 171 23.79 -6.50 15.66
CA ASP A 171 24.71 -6.51 14.53
C ASP A 171 23.94 -6.82 13.25
N VAL A 172 23.69 -5.80 12.44
CA VAL A 172 22.85 -5.89 11.25
C VAL A 172 23.67 -5.70 9.99
N GLU A 173 23.49 -6.61 9.03
CA GLU A 173 24.04 -6.48 7.69
C GLU A 173 22.92 -6.07 6.72
N ILE A 174 23.00 -4.83 6.25
CA ILE A 174 22.06 -4.25 5.29
C ILE A 174 22.64 -4.37 3.88
N PHE A 175 22.00 -5.22 3.07
CA PHE A 175 22.43 -5.56 1.73
C PHE A 175 21.84 -4.61 0.69
N TYR A 176 22.70 -4.04 -0.14
CA TYR A 176 22.31 -3.21 -1.28
C TYR A 176 22.90 -3.75 -2.57
N HIS A 177 22.11 -3.74 -3.64
CA HIS A 177 22.57 -4.15 -4.96
C HIS A 177 21.88 -3.32 -6.05
N ASP A 178 22.61 -2.93 -7.10
CA ASP A 178 22.09 -2.17 -8.25
C ASP A 178 21.30 -3.10 -9.22
N PRO A 179 20.20 -2.67 -9.85
CA PRO A 179 19.55 -1.35 -9.81
C PRO A 179 18.75 -1.10 -8.52
N ASP A 180 18.65 0.14 -8.04
CA ASP A 180 17.72 0.47 -6.94
C ASP A 180 16.26 0.43 -7.43
N LEU A 181 15.45 -0.48 -6.86
CA LEU A 181 14.04 -0.67 -7.20
C LEU A 181 13.07 -0.25 -6.10
N ARG A 182 13.51 0.51 -5.09
CA ARG A 182 12.63 1.00 -4.01
C ARG A 182 11.47 1.81 -4.55
N GLN A 183 11.71 2.65 -5.56
CA GLN A 183 10.65 3.41 -6.21
C GLN A 183 9.62 2.50 -6.91
N TYR A 184 9.92 1.25 -7.24
CA TYR A 184 8.95 0.37 -7.88
C TYR A 184 8.02 -0.31 -6.87
N ARG A 185 8.41 -0.39 -5.59
CA ARG A 185 7.70 -1.12 -4.51
C ARG A 185 7.15 -2.45 -4.99
N LEU A 186 8.00 -3.21 -5.67
CA LEU A 186 7.66 -4.55 -6.14
C LEU A 186 7.62 -5.50 -4.94
N ASP A 187 6.81 -6.55 -5.07
CA ASP A 187 6.72 -7.60 -4.07
C ASP A 187 6.57 -8.94 -4.79
N PHE A 188 7.58 -9.80 -4.69
CA PHE A 188 7.60 -11.15 -5.24
C PHE A 188 7.31 -12.23 -4.19
N SER A 189 6.87 -11.83 -2.98
CA SER A 189 6.68 -12.72 -1.84
C SER A 189 5.32 -13.43 -1.80
N LEU A 190 4.42 -13.14 -2.75
CA LEU A 190 3.10 -13.78 -2.88
C LEU A 190 2.19 -13.61 -1.64
N LYS A 191 2.37 -12.52 -0.87
CA LYS A 191 1.59 -12.24 0.35
C LYS A 191 0.13 -11.85 0.09
N ASN A 192 -0.13 -11.30 -1.09
CA ASN A 192 -1.42 -10.72 -1.50
C ASN A 192 -1.65 -10.94 -3.00
N LYS A 193 -2.88 -10.72 -3.48
CA LYS A 193 -3.22 -10.99 -4.88
C LYS A 193 -2.43 -10.13 -5.86
N ARG A 194 -2.07 -8.90 -5.47
CA ARG A 194 -1.23 -8.02 -6.30
C ARG A 194 0.17 -8.60 -6.54
N SER A 195 0.84 -9.09 -5.51
CA SER A 195 2.15 -9.75 -5.63
C SER A 195 2.04 -11.07 -6.43
N LEU A 196 0.96 -11.83 -6.26
CA LEU A 196 0.67 -12.99 -7.11
C LEU A 196 0.52 -12.63 -8.59
N ASN A 197 -0.24 -11.59 -8.90
CA ASN A 197 -0.43 -11.13 -10.28
C ASN A 197 0.85 -10.56 -10.90
N LEU A 198 1.68 -9.87 -10.11
CA LEU A 198 3.01 -9.44 -10.53
C LEU A 198 3.87 -10.65 -10.92
N VAL A 199 4.02 -11.62 -10.02
CA VAL A 199 4.81 -12.84 -10.25
C VAL A 199 4.29 -13.62 -11.46
N ARG A 200 2.98 -13.76 -11.62
CA ARG A 200 2.37 -14.37 -12.81
C ARG A 200 2.84 -13.71 -14.11
N GLY A 201 2.90 -12.38 -14.14
CA GLY A 201 3.38 -11.64 -15.31
C GLY A 201 4.85 -11.93 -15.64
N PHE A 202 5.70 -12.04 -14.63
CA PHE A 202 7.12 -12.40 -14.80
C PHE A 202 7.28 -13.85 -15.28
N LEU A 203 6.60 -14.79 -14.63
CA LEU A 203 6.72 -16.22 -14.92
C LEU A 203 6.13 -16.63 -16.27
N LYS A 204 5.21 -15.83 -16.83
CA LYS A 204 4.77 -15.98 -18.24
C LYS A 204 5.93 -15.86 -19.24
N SER A 205 6.98 -15.12 -18.88
CA SER A 205 8.13 -14.90 -19.76
C SER A 205 9.24 -15.94 -19.55
N LYS A 206 9.64 -16.15 -18.28
CA LYS A 206 10.65 -17.14 -17.88
C LYS A 206 10.56 -17.44 -16.39
N GLU A 207 11.07 -18.60 -15.98
CA GLU A 207 11.16 -19.00 -14.55
C GLU A 207 12.48 -18.56 -13.88
N GLU A 208 13.55 -18.42 -14.67
CA GLU A 208 14.88 -18.06 -14.17
C GLU A 208 15.12 -16.55 -14.30
N TRP A 209 15.06 -15.85 -13.17
CA TRP A 209 15.25 -14.41 -13.04
C TRP A 209 16.51 -14.11 -12.25
N ASN A 210 17.32 -13.18 -12.78
CA ASN A 210 18.30 -12.45 -12.00
C ASN A 210 17.70 -11.08 -11.65
N TYR A 211 18.06 -10.53 -10.50
CA TYR A 211 17.60 -9.22 -10.06
C TYR A 211 17.92 -8.10 -11.06
N SER A 212 19.12 -8.13 -11.64
CA SER A 212 19.58 -7.15 -12.63
C SER A 212 18.74 -7.13 -13.92
N ASP A 213 18.01 -8.22 -14.22
CA ASP A 213 17.14 -8.29 -15.40
C ASP A 213 15.78 -7.61 -15.15
N ILE A 214 15.37 -7.42 -13.89
CA ILE A 214 14.01 -6.99 -13.53
C ILE A 214 13.72 -5.59 -14.07
N HIS A 215 14.60 -4.63 -13.81
CA HIS A 215 14.41 -3.24 -14.22
C HIS A 215 14.31 -3.06 -15.74
N PRO A 216 15.28 -3.51 -16.56
CA PRO A 216 15.19 -3.35 -18.01
C PRO A 216 14.00 -4.11 -18.60
N TRP A 217 13.55 -5.21 -17.97
CA TRP A 217 12.39 -5.95 -18.41
C TRP A 217 11.08 -5.24 -18.10
N ILE A 218 10.87 -4.74 -16.87
CA ILE A 218 9.66 -3.97 -16.50
C ILE A 218 9.47 -2.76 -17.42
N ARG A 219 10.56 -2.07 -17.79
CA ARG A 219 10.49 -0.92 -18.71
C ARG A 219 9.93 -1.27 -20.09
N LYS A 220 10.12 -2.52 -20.54
CA LYS A 220 9.58 -3.07 -21.79
C LYS A 220 8.20 -3.71 -21.64
N HIS A 221 7.83 -4.07 -20.41
CA HIS A 221 6.58 -4.73 -20.05
C HIS A 221 5.80 -3.97 -18.96
N PRO A 222 5.46 -2.69 -19.19
CA PRO A 222 4.76 -1.86 -18.22
C PRO A 222 3.41 -2.44 -17.78
N GLU A 223 2.76 -3.25 -18.64
CA GLU A 223 1.50 -3.93 -18.37
C GLU A 223 1.58 -4.91 -17.20
N VAL A 224 2.76 -5.48 -16.93
CA VAL A 224 2.99 -6.40 -15.81
C VAL A 224 3.13 -5.66 -14.50
N PHE A 225 3.61 -4.41 -14.53
CA PHE A 225 3.65 -3.56 -13.33
C PHE A 225 2.31 -2.85 -13.07
N ARG A 226 1.59 -2.48 -14.14
CA ARG A 226 0.27 -1.84 -14.11
C ARG A 226 -0.87 -2.87 -14.15
N THR A 227 -0.87 -3.81 -13.20
CA THR A 227 -1.81 -4.95 -13.17
C THR A 227 -3.28 -4.55 -13.00
N GLY A 228 -3.56 -3.43 -12.33
CA GLY A 228 -4.90 -2.89 -12.09
C GLY A 228 -4.85 -1.71 -11.11
N PRO A 229 -5.92 -0.89 -11.05
CA PRO A 229 -5.97 0.21 -10.10
C PRO A 229 -6.07 -0.33 -8.68
N SER A 230 -5.28 0.24 -7.77
CA SER A 230 -5.41 -0.01 -6.32
C SER A 230 -6.14 1.12 -5.60
N TYR A 231 -6.32 2.28 -6.22
CA TYR A 231 -7.01 3.41 -5.62
C TYR A 231 -8.01 4.00 -6.60
N LEU A 232 -9.29 3.95 -6.24
CA LEU A 232 -10.40 4.52 -7.00
C LEU A 232 -10.81 5.84 -6.34
N GLU A 233 -10.37 6.97 -6.90
CA GLU A 233 -10.79 8.30 -6.44
C GLU A 233 -12.07 8.68 -7.20
N LEU A 234 -13.19 8.74 -6.49
CA LEU A 234 -14.51 8.96 -7.05
C LEU A 234 -15.03 10.32 -6.61
N GLU A 235 -15.23 11.20 -7.59
CA GLU A 235 -15.99 12.43 -7.42
C GLU A 235 -17.49 12.09 -7.37
N VAL A 236 -17.93 11.50 -6.26
CA VAL A 236 -19.32 11.03 -6.11
C VAL A 236 -20.32 12.17 -6.25
N TYR A 237 -19.93 13.39 -5.89
CA TYR A 237 -20.71 14.61 -6.09
C TYR A 237 -19.78 15.73 -6.54
N ARG A 238 -20.17 16.47 -7.59
CA ARG A 238 -19.48 17.69 -8.02
C ARG A 238 -20.18 18.90 -7.44
N GLY A 239 -19.46 19.67 -6.64
CA GLY A 239 -19.99 20.89 -6.02
C GLY A 239 -19.58 20.98 -4.55
N CYS A 240 -19.45 22.19 -4.05
CA CYS A 240 -19.20 22.46 -2.64
C CYS A 240 -19.64 23.90 -2.36
N GLU A 241 -20.22 24.13 -1.19
CA GLU A 241 -20.76 25.43 -0.80
C GLU A 241 -19.69 26.31 -0.12
N LEU A 242 -18.52 25.76 0.20
CA LEU A 242 -17.35 26.54 0.64
C LEU A 242 -16.63 27.16 -0.56
N SER A 243 -15.76 28.13 -0.30
CA SER A 243 -14.96 28.82 -1.32
C SER A 243 -13.49 28.86 -0.92
N CYS A 244 -12.94 27.69 -0.59
CA CYS A 244 -11.61 27.62 0.00
C CYS A 244 -10.54 28.23 -0.92
N SER A 245 -9.70 29.12 -0.37
CA SER A 245 -8.65 29.84 -1.11
C SER A 245 -7.54 28.93 -1.68
N PHE A 246 -7.51 27.68 -1.23
CA PHE A 246 -6.58 26.62 -1.65
C PHE A 246 -7.25 25.54 -2.52
N CYS A 247 -8.49 25.75 -2.98
CA CYS A 247 -9.24 24.78 -3.79
C CYS A 247 -9.14 25.09 -5.28
N PRO A 248 -8.82 24.10 -6.15
CA PRO A 248 -8.71 24.31 -7.60
C PRO A 248 -10.02 24.75 -8.26
N ARG A 249 -11.16 24.53 -7.62
CA ARG A 249 -12.49 25.00 -8.08
C ARG A 249 -12.58 26.52 -8.16
N GLN A 250 -11.75 27.25 -7.41
CA GLN A 250 -11.69 28.72 -7.49
C GLN A 250 -10.95 29.21 -8.75
N PHE A 251 -10.26 28.30 -9.45
CA PHE A 251 -9.42 28.59 -10.61
C PHE A 251 -9.90 27.88 -11.89
N SER A 252 -11.02 27.15 -11.82
CA SER A 252 -11.61 26.39 -12.92
C SER A 252 -13.09 26.73 -13.09
N LYS A 253 -13.65 26.45 -14.26
CA LYS A 253 -15.10 26.54 -14.48
C LYS A 253 -15.82 25.44 -13.70
N ASN A 254 -16.94 25.81 -13.07
CA ASN A 254 -17.77 24.91 -12.25
C ASN A 254 -19.08 24.51 -12.96
N ASP A 255 -19.04 24.43 -14.30
CA ASP A 255 -20.21 24.20 -15.16
C ASP A 255 -20.90 22.84 -14.91
N ARG A 256 -20.23 21.90 -14.22
CA ARG A 256 -20.74 20.57 -13.88
C ARG A 256 -21.23 20.45 -12.42
N ASP A 257 -21.26 21.54 -11.65
CA ASP A 257 -21.78 21.51 -10.27
C ASP A 257 -23.22 20.93 -10.23
N GLY A 258 -23.50 20.11 -9.23
CA GLY A 258 -24.75 19.38 -9.06
C GLY A 258 -24.82 18.03 -9.78
N SER A 259 -23.80 17.66 -10.58
CA SER A 259 -23.69 16.30 -11.12
C SER A 259 -23.18 15.31 -10.05
N PHE A 260 -23.57 14.04 -10.18
CA PHE A 260 -23.25 13.01 -9.19
C PHE A 260 -23.33 11.58 -9.75
N LEU A 261 -22.60 10.67 -9.10
CA LEU A 261 -22.60 9.24 -9.42
C LEU A 261 -23.71 8.51 -8.68
N SER A 262 -24.56 7.77 -9.39
CA SER A 262 -25.65 7.03 -8.76
C SER A 262 -25.17 5.78 -7.99
N PRO A 263 -25.95 5.28 -7.02
CA PRO A 263 -25.67 4.00 -6.35
C PRO A 263 -25.49 2.81 -7.31
N VAL A 264 -26.26 2.77 -8.39
CA VAL A 264 -26.16 1.74 -9.43
C VAL A 264 -24.84 1.85 -10.20
N PHE A 265 -24.37 3.08 -10.47
CA PHE A 265 -23.07 3.29 -11.09
C PHE A 265 -21.95 2.74 -10.21
N LEU A 266 -21.96 3.07 -8.91
CA LEU A 266 -20.96 2.59 -7.97
C LEU A 266 -20.94 1.06 -7.91
N GLU A 267 -22.10 0.42 -7.81
CA GLU A 267 -22.20 -1.04 -7.80
C GLU A 267 -21.60 -1.68 -9.05
N ASN A 268 -21.93 -1.15 -10.23
CA ASN A 268 -21.37 -1.64 -11.49
C ASN A 268 -19.85 -1.44 -11.59
N LEU A 269 -19.32 -0.35 -11.05
CA LEU A 269 -17.88 -0.09 -11.03
C LEU A 269 -17.15 -1.09 -10.12
N LEU A 270 -17.66 -1.31 -8.90
CA LEU A 270 -17.04 -2.20 -7.93
C LEU A 270 -17.09 -3.67 -8.38
N ASN A 271 -18.21 -4.11 -8.98
CA ASN A 271 -18.29 -5.44 -9.61
C ASN A 271 -17.21 -5.60 -10.70
N GLN A 272 -17.10 -4.63 -11.61
CA GLN A 272 -16.08 -4.67 -12.67
C GLN A 272 -14.66 -4.67 -12.12
N GLN A 273 -14.37 -3.92 -11.04
CA GLN A 273 -13.07 -3.88 -10.40
C GLN A 273 -12.63 -5.28 -9.93
N GLU A 274 -13.53 -5.98 -9.23
CA GLU A 274 -13.22 -7.30 -8.66
C GLU A 274 -13.12 -8.39 -9.72
N GLU A 275 -14.04 -8.38 -10.70
CA GLU A 275 -14.05 -9.32 -11.82
C GLU A 275 -12.85 -9.15 -12.76
N SER A 276 -12.44 -7.90 -13.03
CA SER A 276 -11.41 -7.60 -14.04
C SER A 276 -9.99 -7.77 -13.54
N PHE A 277 -9.71 -7.40 -12.29
CA PHE A 277 -8.34 -7.30 -11.79
C PHE A 277 -8.04 -8.25 -10.64
N SER A 278 -9.07 -8.63 -9.87
CA SER A 278 -8.94 -9.49 -8.70
C SER A 278 -7.80 -9.06 -7.74
N ASN A 279 -7.49 -7.77 -7.66
CA ASN A 279 -6.51 -7.18 -6.76
C ASN A 279 -7.22 -6.46 -5.62
N GLU A 280 -6.56 -6.38 -4.47
CA GLU A 280 -6.96 -5.51 -3.38
C GLU A 280 -6.98 -4.04 -3.84
N TYR A 281 -7.98 -3.28 -3.38
CA TYR A 281 -8.15 -1.87 -3.74
C TYR A 281 -8.81 -1.06 -2.62
N SER A 282 -8.64 0.25 -2.70
CA SER A 282 -9.28 1.25 -1.84
C SER A 282 -10.16 2.17 -2.68
N VAL A 283 -11.23 2.66 -2.08
CA VAL A 283 -12.14 3.65 -2.71
C VAL A 283 -12.08 4.93 -1.90
N CYS A 284 -12.04 6.07 -2.57
CA CYS A 284 -12.18 7.36 -1.92
C CYS A 284 -13.35 8.12 -2.51
N PHE A 285 -14.31 8.51 -1.66
CA PHE A 285 -15.28 9.53 -1.98
C PHE A 285 -14.63 10.89 -1.73
N GLY A 286 -14.13 11.50 -2.81
CA GLY A 286 -13.33 12.73 -2.77
C GLY A 286 -13.39 13.48 -4.09
N GLY A 287 -12.25 13.90 -4.63
CA GLY A 287 -12.16 14.68 -5.86
C GLY A 287 -12.42 16.18 -5.63
N LEU A 288 -13.08 16.85 -6.59
CA LEU A 288 -13.29 18.31 -6.54
C LEU A 288 -14.69 18.69 -6.02
N GLY A 289 -15.32 17.87 -5.20
CA GLY A 289 -16.61 18.19 -4.59
C GLY A 289 -16.69 17.78 -3.12
N GLU A 290 -17.81 18.09 -2.49
CA GLU A 290 -18.14 17.70 -1.12
C GLU A 290 -19.04 16.45 -1.16
N PRO A 291 -18.53 15.25 -0.82
CA PRO A 291 -19.29 14.01 -0.94
C PRO A 291 -20.55 13.99 -0.07
N LEU A 292 -20.57 14.72 1.06
CA LEU A 292 -21.75 14.78 1.94
C LEU A 292 -22.92 15.59 1.36
N LEU A 293 -22.74 16.28 0.24
CA LEU A 293 -23.86 16.90 -0.51
C LEU A 293 -24.57 15.91 -1.43
N HIS A 294 -24.07 14.68 -1.56
CA HIS A 294 -24.68 13.67 -2.41
C HIS A 294 -26.09 13.30 -1.91
N PRO A 295 -27.15 13.41 -2.74
CA PRO A 295 -28.54 13.20 -2.31
C PRO A 295 -28.82 11.77 -1.83
N GLU A 296 -28.01 10.81 -2.26
CA GLU A 296 -28.13 9.39 -1.88
C GLU A 296 -26.86 8.86 -1.18
N PHE A 297 -26.13 9.70 -0.43
CA PHE A 297 -24.86 9.33 0.22
C PHE A 297 -24.96 8.03 1.04
N ALA A 298 -26.01 7.88 1.85
CA ALA A 298 -26.27 6.67 2.63
C ALA A 298 -26.40 5.41 1.73
N LYS A 299 -27.00 5.54 0.54
CA LYS A 299 -27.11 4.41 -0.40
C LYS A 299 -25.76 4.06 -1.01
N LEU A 300 -24.88 5.04 -1.27
CA LEU A 300 -23.50 4.76 -1.73
C LEU A 300 -22.72 3.93 -0.69
N LEU A 301 -22.83 4.29 0.59
CA LEU A 301 -22.24 3.51 1.69
C LEU A 301 -22.85 2.11 1.78
N SER A 302 -24.17 1.98 1.62
CA SER A 302 -24.84 0.68 1.56
C SER A 302 -24.41 -0.15 0.35
N VAL A 303 -24.00 0.48 -0.76
CA VAL A 303 -23.44 -0.23 -1.91
C VAL A 303 -22.06 -0.76 -1.55
N ALA A 304 -21.17 0.11 -1.08
CA ALA A 304 -19.80 -0.25 -0.72
C ALA A 304 -19.73 -1.33 0.37
N SER A 305 -20.68 -1.34 1.32
CA SER A 305 -20.72 -2.36 2.38
C SER A 305 -20.91 -3.79 1.86
N ARG A 306 -21.54 -3.96 0.69
CA ARG A 306 -21.73 -5.27 0.06
C ARG A 306 -20.43 -5.87 -0.49
N PHE A 307 -19.40 -5.05 -0.67
CA PHE A 307 -18.06 -5.43 -1.12
C PHE A 307 -17.06 -5.50 0.05
N SER A 308 -17.54 -5.43 1.29
CA SER A 308 -16.65 -5.39 2.46
C SER A 308 -16.00 -6.73 2.81
N SER A 309 -16.52 -7.86 2.34
CA SER A 309 -15.94 -9.20 2.54
C SER A 309 -15.00 -9.66 1.42
N SER A 310 -14.81 -8.82 0.39
CA SER A 310 -14.04 -9.13 -0.82
C SER A 310 -12.70 -8.39 -0.83
N LEU A 311 -12.39 -7.66 -1.91
CA LEU A 311 -11.08 -7.08 -2.18
C LEU A 311 -10.93 -5.64 -1.69
N LEU A 312 -12.04 -4.99 -1.33
CA LEU A 312 -12.06 -3.64 -0.80
C LEU A 312 -11.37 -3.60 0.57
N GLN A 313 -10.21 -2.96 0.66
CA GLN A 313 -9.46 -2.80 1.90
C GLN A 313 -10.03 -1.66 2.74
N GLU A 314 -10.26 -0.51 2.09
CA GLU A 314 -10.60 0.72 2.78
C GLU A 314 -11.54 1.59 1.92
N LEU A 315 -12.51 2.23 2.59
CA LEU A 315 -13.32 3.31 2.02
C LEU A 315 -12.99 4.63 2.73
N PHE A 316 -12.39 5.55 2.00
CA PHE A 316 -12.13 6.91 2.46
C PHE A 316 -13.30 7.83 2.13
N VAL A 317 -13.63 8.72 3.07
CA VAL A 317 -14.54 9.85 2.85
C VAL A 317 -13.77 11.14 3.14
N GLU A 318 -13.39 11.87 2.09
CA GLU A 318 -12.71 13.16 2.19
C GLU A 318 -13.74 14.29 2.20
N THR A 319 -13.85 15.01 3.32
CA THR A 319 -14.93 15.98 3.53
C THR A 319 -14.46 17.19 4.33
N ALA A 320 -15.06 18.36 4.11
CA ALA A 320 -14.90 19.51 5.00
C ALA A 320 -15.85 19.44 6.21
N LEU A 321 -16.72 18.43 6.27
CA LEU A 321 -17.61 18.08 7.39
C LEU A 321 -18.52 19.22 7.87
N TYR A 322 -18.78 20.20 7.01
CA TYR A 322 -19.54 21.39 7.35
C TYR A 322 -21.05 21.25 7.05
N THR A 323 -21.49 20.15 6.44
CA THR A 323 -22.90 19.93 6.07
C THR A 323 -23.74 19.50 7.28
N ASP A 324 -25.07 19.43 7.14
CA ASP A 324 -25.92 18.82 8.17
C ASP A 324 -25.72 17.29 8.18
N LEU A 325 -25.05 16.78 9.22
CA LEU A 325 -24.71 15.37 9.33
C LEU A 325 -25.87 14.52 9.89
N ASN A 326 -26.87 15.14 10.53
CA ASN A 326 -27.97 14.44 11.21
C ASN A 326 -28.67 13.39 10.32
N PRO A 327 -29.00 13.66 9.04
CA PRO A 327 -29.66 12.66 8.18
C PRO A 327 -28.82 11.40 7.93
N ILE A 328 -27.50 11.48 8.12
CA ILE A 328 -26.55 10.40 7.82
C ILE A 328 -26.13 9.66 9.11
N LEU A 329 -26.13 10.31 10.28
CA LEU A 329 -25.69 9.70 11.55
C LEU A 329 -26.46 8.43 11.91
N ASP A 330 -27.78 8.45 11.77
CA ASP A 330 -28.62 7.29 12.08
C ASP A 330 -28.24 6.12 11.18
N PHE A 331 -28.05 6.38 9.89
CA PHE A 331 -27.61 5.37 8.94
C PHE A 331 -26.22 4.81 9.28
N LEU A 332 -25.25 5.66 9.64
CA LEU A 332 -23.90 5.20 10.01
C LEU A 332 -23.92 4.23 11.20
N ASN A 333 -24.83 4.42 12.16
CA ASN A 333 -25.00 3.49 13.29
C ASN A 333 -25.58 2.13 12.88
N THR A 334 -26.29 2.04 11.77
CA THR A 334 -26.84 0.78 11.24
C THR A 334 -25.82 -0.06 10.49
N LEU A 335 -24.66 0.51 10.14
CA LEU A 335 -23.63 -0.21 9.40
C LEU A 335 -23.03 -1.34 10.23
N ASP A 336 -22.78 -2.48 9.56
CA ASP A 336 -22.11 -3.61 10.18
C ASP A 336 -20.75 -3.20 10.77
N SER A 337 -20.40 -3.80 11.92
CA SER A 337 -19.18 -3.47 12.64
C SER A 337 -17.90 -3.73 11.83
N SER A 338 -17.87 -4.78 11.01
CA SER A 338 -16.70 -5.11 10.17
C SER A 338 -16.53 -4.09 9.05
N PHE A 339 -17.63 -3.65 8.42
CA PHE A 339 -17.55 -2.63 7.39
C PHE A 339 -17.24 -1.25 7.97
N ARG A 340 -17.78 -0.90 9.16
CA ARG A 340 -17.42 0.35 9.85
C ARG A 340 -15.92 0.44 10.12
N GLN A 341 -15.25 -0.67 10.41
CA GLN A 341 -13.79 -0.73 10.58
C GLN A 341 -13.01 -0.52 9.28
N LYS A 342 -13.65 -0.54 8.10
CA LYS A 342 -13.06 -0.23 6.80
C LYS A 342 -13.32 1.19 6.33
N ILE A 343 -14.17 1.96 7.02
CA ILE A 343 -14.40 3.37 6.67
C ILE A 343 -13.40 4.24 7.41
N SER A 344 -12.70 5.10 6.67
CA SER A 344 -11.85 6.16 7.23
C SER A 344 -12.36 7.51 6.78
N TRP A 345 -12.51 8.42 7.73
CA TRP A 345 -12.92 9.78 7.47
C TRP A 345 -11.69 10.68 7.43
N ILE A 346 -11.52 11.43 6.33
CA ILE A 346 -10.48 12.44 6.20
C ILE A 346 -11.18 13.80 6.24
N VAL A 347 -11.03 14.50 7.36
CA VAL A 347 -11.69 15.77 7.63
C VAL A 347 -10.73 16.91 7.34
N ASN A 348 -11.05 17.71 6.33
CA ASN A 348 -10.27 18.87 5.92
C ASN A 348 -10.39 20.01 6.94
N LEU A 349 -9.50 20.05 7.93
CA LEU A 349 -9.50 21.02 9.03
C LEU A 349 -8.11 21.64 9.22
N THR A 350 -7.74 22.57 8.34
CA THR A 350 -6.42 23.20 8.30
C THR A 350 -6.17 24.21 9.43
N THR A 351 -7.21 24.65 10.14
CA THR A 351 -7.06 25.56 11.28
C THR A 351 -8.24 25.40 12.24
N ARG A 352 -7.97 25.61 13.55
CA ARG A 352 -8.99 25.75 14.60
C ARG A 352 -9.24 27.20 15.00
N ASN A 353 -8.53 28.14 14.38
CA ASN A 353 -8.75 29.56 14.57
C ASN A 353 -9.94 30.01 13.70
N GLN A 354 -10.96 30.60 14.31
CA GLN A 354 -12.18 31.02 13.61
C GLN A 354 -11.91 32.05 12.51
N GLU A 355 -11.04 33.03 12.75
CA GLU A 355 -10.72 34.08 11.78
C GLU A 355 -9.97 33.51 10.57
N LYS A 356 -8.95 32.68 10.81
CA LYS A 356 -8.23 32.00 9.73
C LYS A 356 -9.14 31.04 8.97
N TYR A 357 -10.02 30.30 9.65
CA TYR A 357 -10.99 29.42 9.00
C TYR A 357 -11.91 30.20 8.07
N ASP A 358 -12.52 31.28 8.55
CA ASP A 358 -13.41 32.14 7.78
C ASP A 358 -12.72 32.65 6.51
N SER A 359 -11.47 33.11 6.63
CA SER A 359 -10.67 33.59 5.50
C SER A 359 -10.29 32.46 4.53
N LEU A 360 -9.90 31.30 5.05
CA LEU A 360 -9.36 30.21 4.23
C LEU A 360 -10.45 29.42 3.53
N TYR A 361 -11.59 29.18 4.17
CA TYR A 361 -12.70 28.38 3.66
C TYR A 361 -13.83 29.24 3.07
N GLY A 362 -13.82 30.56 3.34
CA GLY A 362 -14.75 31.54 2.81
C GLY A 362 -16.15 31.52 3.44
N LYS A 363 -16.37 30.72 4.49
CA LYS A 363 -17.62 30.65 5.27
C LYS A 363 -17.35 30.36 6.74
N LYS A 364 -18.31 30.76 7.59
CA LYS A 364 -18.24 30.65 9.05
C LYS A 364 -18.75 29.32 9.60
N GLU A 365 -18.24 28.21 9.09
CA GLU A 365 -18.76 26.87 9.39
C GLU A 365 -17.90 26.06 10.38
N LEU A 366 -16.82 26.63 10.93
CA LEU A 366 -15.91 25.91 11.83
C LEU A 366 -16.63 25.25 13.01
N ASN A 367 -17.51 25.98 13.70
CA ASN A 367 -18.27 25.44 14.84
C ASN A 367 -19.13 24.24 14.45
N ARG A 368 -19.72 24.26 13.24
CA ARG A 368 -20.50 23.12 12.74
C ARG A 368 -19.58 21.94 12.42
N ALA A 369 -18.45 22.17 11.75
CA ALA A 369 -17.47 21.12 11.46
C ALA A 369 -16.95 20.45 12.74
N LEU A 370 -16.63 21.22 13.78
CA LEU A 370 -16.19 20.71 15.08
C LEU A 370 -17.31 19.93 15.80
N SER A 371 -18.54 20.45 15.80
CA SER A 371 -19.71 19.74 16.35
C SER A 371 -19.96 18.41 15.64
N ASN A 372 -19.89 18.40 14.30
CA ASN A 372 -20.04 17.18 13.50
C ASN A 372 -18.89 16.19 13.76
N LEU A 373 -17.67 16.68 13.96
CA LEU A 373 -16.52 15.85 14.30
C LEU A 373 -16.72 15.13 15.64
N GLU A 374 -17.27 15.82 16.65
CA GLU A 374 -17.63 15.19 17.94
C GLU A 374 -18.71 14.13 17.77
N GLN A 375 -19.73 14.39 16.94
CA GLN A 375 -20.80 13.43 16.67
C GLN A 375 -20.28 12.20 15.93
N LEU A 376 -19.41 12.39 14.95
CA LEU A 376 -18.76 11.32 14.20
C LEU A 376 -17.88 10.45 15.12
N GLY A 377 -17.16 11.08 16.06
CA GLY A 377 -16.33 10.40 17.07
C GLY A 377 -17.12 9.57 18.09
N LYS A 378 -18.46 9.70 18.13
CA LYS A 378 -19.33 8.80 18.92
C LYS A 378 -19.67 7.50 18.16
N ILE A 379 -19.54 7.51 16.82
CA ILE A 379 -19.87 6.38 15.95
C ILE A 379 -18.61 5.60 15.54
N PHE A 380 -17.55 6.32 15.21
CA PHE A 380 -16.28 5.76 14.78
C PHE A 380 -15.21 5.95 15.85
N PRO A 381 -14.33 4.96 16.07
CA PRO A 381 -13.16 5.15 16.91
C PRO A 381 -12.26 6.23 16.30
N LYS A 382 -11.65 7.06 17.15
CA LYS A 382 -10.94 8.28 16.71
C LYS A 382 -9.75 7.99 15.78
N ASN A 383 -9.13 6.82 15.88
CA ASN A 383 -8.07 6.38 14.96
C ASN A 383 -8.58 6.05 13.53
N ARG A 384 -9.89 6.14 13.28
CA ARG A 384 -10.53 6.04 11.95
C ARG A 384 -11.01 7.39 11.43
N ILE A 385 -10.75 8.47 12.18
CA ILE A 385 -11.03 9.84 11.79
C ILE A 385 -9.70 10.58 11.75
N TYR A 386 -9.26 10.90 10.55
CA TYR A 386 -8.04 11.63 10.28
C TYR A 386 -8.39 13.10 10.08
N LEU A 387 -7.76 13.97 10.85
CA LEU A 387 -7.81 15.40 10.60
C LEU A 387 -6.67 15.76 9.65
N GLN A 388 -6.99 16.52 8.61
CA GLN A 388 -6.04 16.92 7.59
C GLN A 388 -5.66 18.39 7.74
N PHE A 389 -4.37 18.63 7.99
CA PHE A 389 -3.75 19.94 7.99
C PHE A 389 -3.03 20.18 6.68
N LEU A 390 -3.41 21.23 5.94
CA LEU A 390 -2.76 21.60 4.69
C LEU A 390 -1.56 22.54 4.98
N LYS A 391 -0.35 22.12 4.59
CA LYS A 391 0.87 22.91 4.80
C LYS A 391 0.96 24.08 3.82
N ILE A 392 0.50 25.25 4.25
CA ILE A 392 0.52 26.52 3.50
C ILE A 392 1.01 27.67 4.37
N GLN A 393 1.52 28.73 3.72
CA GLN A 393 2.08 29.92 4.37
C GLN A 393 1.12 30.56 5.39
N GLU A 394 -0.18 30.58 5.12
CA GLU A 394 -1.17 31.26 5.96
C GLU A 394 -1.38 30.64 7.35
N VAL A 395 -0.98 29.38 7.55
CA VAL A 395 -1.16 28.64 8.81
C VAL A 395 0.11 27.94 9.29
N GLU A 396 1.28 28.21 8.69
CA GLU A 396 2.52 27.52 9.07
C GLU A 396 2.84 27.67 10.57
N ASP A 397 2.48 28.80 11.16
CA ASP A 397 2.61 29.10 12.58
C ASP A 397 1.76 28.20 13.50
N GLU A 398 0.77 27.49 12.96
CA GLU A 398 -0.15 26.62 13.72
C GLU A 398 0.25 25.15 13.70
N VAL A 399 1.18 24.72 12.84
CA VAL A 399 1.44 23.29 12.57
C VAL A 399 1.70 22.50 13.84
N GLU A 400 2.65 22.94 14.67
CA GLU A 400 3.04 22.22 15.90
C GLU A 400 1.89 22.12 16.90
N VAL A 401 1.26 23.25 17.21
CA VAL A 401 0.14 23.30 18.17
C VAL A 401 -1.04 22.47 17.67
N TRP A 402 -1.36 22.57 16.37
CA TRP A 402 -2.47 21.83 15.77
C TRP A 402 -2.22 20.33 15.80
N VAL A 403 -0.98 19.87 15.55
CA VAL A 403 -0.59 18.45 15.62
C VAL A 403 -0.72 17.96 17.06
N ASP A 404 -0.09 18.63 18.01
CA ASP A 404 -0.12 18.29 19.44
C ASP A 404 -1.55 18.15 19.97
N GLU A 405 -2.42 19.11 19.64
CA GLU A 405 -3.83 19.09 20.03
C GLU A 405 -4.58 17.91 19.42
N THR A 406 -4.32 17.61 18.15
CA THR A 406 -4.97 16.51 17.43
C THR A 406 -4.55 15.15 18.00
N GLU A 407 -3.25 14.96 18.29
CA GLU A 407 -2.73 13.75 18.93
C GLU A 407 -3.31 13.56 20.33
N LYS A 408 -3.34 14.63 21.15
CA LYS A 408 -3.95 14.61 22.49
C LYS A 408 -5.42 14.22 22.45
N GLN A 409 -6.13 14.60 21.38
CA GLN A 409 -7.52 14.20 21.17
C GLN A 409 -7.66 12.74 20.70
N GLY A 410 -6.59 12.10 20.23
CA GLY A 410 -6.56 10.71 19.79
C GLY A 410 -7.03 10.49 18.34
N TYR A 411 -7.11 11.56 17.54
CA TYR A 411 -7.44 11.48 16.12
C TYR A 411 -6.21 11.11 15.28
N GLY A 412 -6.44 10.53 14.11
CA GLY A 412 -5.38 10.38 13.11
C GLY A 412 -4.97 11.75 12.54
N ILE A 413 -3.72 11.87 12.09
CA ILE A 413 -3.18 13.12 11.53
C ILE A 413 -2.72 12.88 10.10
N ILE A 414 -3.13 13.79 9.21
CA ILE A 414 -2.60 13.90 7.85
C ILE A 414 -2.00 15.30 7.68
N LEU A 415 -0.68 15.36 7.53
CA LEU A 415 0.02 16.58 7.12
C LEU A 415 0.07 16.62 5.59
N GLN A 416 -0.93 17.24 4.99
CA GLN A 416 -1.09 17.27 3.54
C GLN A 416 -0.19 18.34 2.92
N LYS A 417 0.60 17.92 1.93
CA LYS A 417 1.35 18.82 1.06
C LYS A 417 0.38 19.67 0.21
N TYR A 418 0.68 20.96 0.06
CA TYR A 418 -0.05 21.81 -0.87
C TYR A 418 0.20 21.41 -2.33
N ASN A 419 -0.86 20.99 -3.00
CA ASN A 419 -0.87 20.62 -4.41
C ASN A 419 -1.29 21.83 -5.25
N ARG A 420 -0.49 22.21 -6.25
CA ARG A 420 -0.78 23.36 -7.14
C ARG A 420 -1.61 23.02 -8.37
N TYR A 421 -2.04 21.76 -8.51
CA TYR A 421 -2.82 21.27 -9.64
C TYR A 421 -2.09 21.55 -10.95
N ALA A 422 -0.84 21.08 -11.02
CA ALA A 422 0.10 21.28 -12.13
C ALA A 422 0.22 22.74 -12.64
N GLY A 423 0.23 23.70 -11.71
CA GLY A 423 0.39 25.13 -12.00
C GLY A 423 -0.91 25.91 -12.16
N LEU A 424 -2.08 25.26 -12.02
CA LEU A 424 -3.38 25.92 -12.03
C LEU A 424 -3.53 26.92 -10.86
N MET A 425 -2.97 26.59 -9.69
CA MET A 425 -3.07 27.39 -8.48
C MET A 425 -1.76 28.14 -8.17
N PRO A 426 -1.84 29.30 -7.48
CA PRO A 426 -0.67 30.05 -7.05
C PRO A 426 0.20 29.23 -6.08
N GLU A 427 1.46 29.59 -5.93
CA GLU A 427 2.34 28.95 -4.94
C GLU A 427 1.95 29.40 -3.53
N LYS A 428 1.77 28.43 -2.63
CA LYS A 428 1.52 28.65 -1.20
C LYS A 428 2.38 27.78 -0.29
N ARG A 429 3.27 26.94 -0.85
CA ARG A 429 4.18 26.12 -0.06
C ARG A 429 5.18 27.02 0.67
N VAL A 430 5.53 26.61 1.88
CA VAL A 430 6.64 27.18 2.65
C VAL A 430 7.97 26.60 2.16
N THR A 431 7.97 25.31 1.79
CA THR A 431 9.15 24.60 1.27
C THR A 431 8.72 23.60 0.20
N ASP A 432 9.48 23.54 -0.89
CA ASP A 432 9.30 22.54 -1.93
C ASP A 432 10.12 21.29 -1.61
N LEU A 433 9.43 20.18 -1.33
CA LEU A 433 10.03 18.87 -1.02
C LEU A 433 9.97 17.92 -2.22
N THR A 434 9.71 18.44 -3.42
CA THR A 434 9.70 17.64 -4.65
C THR A 434 11.10 17.06 -4.89
N PRO A 435 11.24 15.74 -5.14
CA PRO A 435 12.53 15.16 -5.45
C PRO A 435 13.18 15.82 -6.68
N ILE A 436 14.50 15.98 -6.62
CA ILE A 436 15.29 16.65 -7.67
C ILE A 436 15.18 15.89 -8.99
N GLN A 437 15.29 14.56 -8.93
CA GLN A 437 15.14 13.70 -10.10
C GLN A 437 13.70 13.25 -10.21
N ARG A 438 13.08 13.60 -11.34
CA ARG A 438 11.75 13.11 -11.69
C ARG A 438 11.82 11.66 -12.16
N GLU A 439 11.03 10.82 -11.54
CA GLU A 439 10.81 9.44 -11.98
C GLU A 439 9.37 9.25 -12.49
N PHE A 440 8.95 8.00 -12.65
CA PHE A 440 7.60 7.70 -13.10
C PHE A 440 6.56 8.11 -12.06
N CYS A 441 5.36 8.42 -12.54
CA CYS A 441 4.24 8.83 -11.71
C CYS A 441 3.50 7.62 -11.12
N TRP A 442 3.40 7.55 -9.79
CA TRP A 442 2.63 6.52 -9.09
C TRP A 442 1.14 6.56 -9.39
N HIS A 443 0.55 7.75 -9.48
CA HIS A 443 -0.86 7.90 -9.82
C HIS A 443 -1.17 7.35 -11.23
N LEU A 444 -0.27 7.58 -12.20
CA LEU A 444 -0.38 6.97 -13.53
C LEU A 444 -0.14 5.45 -13.52
N ASN A 445 0.35 4.86 -12.43
CA ASN A 445 0.52 3.41 -12.28
C ASN A 445 -0.65 2.76 -11.54
N ARG A 446 -1.22 3.43 -10.54
CA ARG A 446 -2.10 2.80 -9.54
C ARG A 446 -3.49 3.40 -9.40
N ASP A 447 -3.71 4.62 -9.86
CA ASP A 447 -4.93 5.34 -9.53
C ASP A 447 -5.89 5.39 -10.72
N LEU A 448 -7.18 5.41 -10.40
CA LEU A 448 -8.27 5.70 -11.32
C LEU A 448 -9.06 6.89 -10.77
N TYR A 449 -9.09 8.00 -11.50
CA TYR A 449 -9.88 9.18 -11.14
C TYR A 449 -11.18 9.22 -11.97
N VAL A 450 -12.32 9.11 -11.30
CA VAL A 450 -13.65 9.10 -11.90
C VAL A 450 -14.37 10.39 -11.56
N ASN A 451 -14.72 11.17 -12.58
CA ASN A 451 -15.51 12.39 -12.44
C ASN A 451 -16.98 12.05 -12.16
N SER A 452 -17.73 13.02 -11.66
CA SER A 452 -19.15 12.89 -11.30
C SER A 452 -20.10 12.50 -12.43
N ASP A 453 -19.66 12.56 -13.69
CA ASP A 453 -20.42 12.14 -14.89
C ASP A 453 -19.97 10.78 -15.47
N GLY A 454 -19.15 10.04 -14.70
CA GLY A 454 -18.62 8.73 -15.07
C GLY A 454 -17.43 8.79 -16.04
N THR A 455 -16.98 9.98 -16.44
CA THR A 455 -15.77 10.15 -17.26
C THR A 455 -14.53 9.83 -16.42
N VAL A 456 -13.57 9.11 -17.00
CA VAL A 456 -12.30 8.78 -16.36
C VAL A 456 -11.20 9.65 -16.94
N SER A 457 -10.57 10.45 -16.07
CA SER A 457 -9.43 11.29 -16.45
C SER A 457 -8.13 10.50 -16.35
N VAL A 458 -7.14 10.84 -17.19
CA VAL A 458 -5.78 10.25 -17.11
C VAL A 458 -5.10 10.56 -15.76
N CYS A 459 -5.45 11.68 -15.12
CA CYS A 459 -4.90 12.15 -13.86
C CYS A 459 -5.85 13.17 -13.21
N LYS A 460 -5.79 13.34 -11.88
CA LYS A 460 -6.59 14.30 -11.11
C LYS A 460 -6.14 15.77 -11.21
N GLN A 461 -4.91 16.02 -11.66
CA GLN A 461 -4.22 17.31 -11.49
C GLN A 461 -4.84 18.51 -12.20
N THR A 462 -5.42 18.35 -13.38
CA THR A 462 -6.13 19.40 -14.14
C THR A 462 -7.15 18.68 -15.01
N PRO A 463 -8.06 19.34 -15.77
CA PRO A 463 -8.75 18.63 -16.86
C PRO A 463 -7.70 18.03 -17.80
N GLY A 464 -7.36 16.78 -17.55
CA GLY A 464 -6.41 16.00 -18.29
C GLY A 464 -7.11 15.33 -19.46
N ARG A 465 -6.34 14.61 -20.27
CA ARG A 465 -6.90 13.73 -21.28
C ARG A 465 -7.93 12.78 -20.65
N GLU A 466 -9.12 12.70 -21.24
CA GLU A 466 -10.11 11.69 -20.89
C GLU A 466 -9.67 10.33 -21.47
N LEU A 467 -9.71 9.28 -20.64
CA LEU A 467 -9.42 7.91 -21.07
C LEU A 467 -10.68 7.21 -21.60
N GLY A 468 -11.86 7.57 -21.10
CA GLY A 468 -13.14 7.02 -21.51
C GLY A 468 -14.25 7.38 -20.54
N ASN A 469 -15.42 6.76 -20.68
CA ASN A 469 -16.55 6.97 -19.79
C ASN A 469 -17.20 5.63 -19.42
N LEU A 470 -17.37 5.38 -18.12
CA LEU A 470 -17.84 4.11 -17.55
C LEU A 470 -19.32 3.81 -17.83
N HIS A 471 -20.09 4.76 -18.37
CA HIS A 471 -21.42 4.49 -18.90
C HIS A 471 -21.40 3.83 -20.28
N LYS A 472 -20.26 3.89 -20.99
CA LYS A 472 -20.13 3.46 -22.39
C LYS A 472 -19.13 2.32 -22.58
N GLU A 473 -18.13 2.23 -21.73
CA GLU A 473 -17.00 1.32 -21.85
C GLU A 473 -16.76 0.60 -20.52
N SER A 474 -16.20 -0.61 -20.59
CA SER A 474 -15.84 -1.34 -19.37
C SER A 474 -14.61 -0.73 -18.70
N LEU A 475 -14.49 -0.94 -17.40
CA LEU A 475 -13.35 -0.50 -16.61
C LEU A 475 -12.02 -1.03 -17.19
N MET A 476 -11.99 -2.31 -17.60
CA MET A 476 -10.80 -2.91 -18.21
C MET A 476 -10.40 -2.19 -19.51
N GLN A 477 -11.36 -1.86 -20.38
CA GLN A 477 -11.09 -1.14 -21.64
C GLN A 477 -10.47 0.24 -21.36
N ILE A 478 -11.04 0.98 -20.40
CA ILE A 478 -10.54 2.30 -20.00
C ILE A 478 -9.13 2.19 -19.38
N TRP A 479 -8.91 1.21 -18.50
CA TRP A 479 -7.60 0.98 -17.88
C TRP A 479 -6.50 0.72 -18.91
N GLN A 480 -6.79 -0.12 -19.92
CA GLN A 480 -5.85 -0.43 -21.00
C GLN A 480 -5.47 0.80 -21.83
N LYS A 481 -6.38 1.74 -22.07
CA LYS A 481 -6.05 3.00 -22.75
C LYS A 481 -5.03 3.84 -21.97
N GLY A 482 -5.04 3.74 -20.64
CA GLY A 482 -4.08 4.40 -19.76
C GLY A 482 -2.66 3.80 -19.82
N LEU A 483 -2.48 2.59 -20.35
CA LEU A 483 -1.19 1.89 -20.39
C LEU A 483 -0.12 2.68 -21.15
N SER A 484 -0.47 3.28 -22.29
CA SER A 484 0.46 4.12 -23.07
C SER A 484 0.99 5.30 -22.25
N SER A 485 0.10 6.02 -21.58
CA SER A 485 0.44 7.15 -20.69
C SER A 485 1.37 6.71 -19.56
N PHE A 486 1.12 5.54 -18.97
CA PHE A 486 2.00 4.98 -17.95
C PHE A 486 3.36 4.54 -18.51
N ALA A 487 3.38 3.85 -19.65
CA ALA A 487 4.61 3.37 -20.29
C ALA A 487 5.56 4.53 -20.64
N ASP A 488 5.00 5.64 -21.11
CA ASP A 488 5.76 6.85 -21.39
C ASP A 488 6.32 7.48 -20.10
N SER A 489 5.48 7.60 -19.05
CA SER A 489 5.91 8.05 -17.72
C SER A 489 7.02 7.17 -17.14
N LEU A 490 6.88 5.85 -17.25
CA LEU A 490 7.85 4.84 -16.81
C LEU A 490 9.21 4.98 -17.51
N ASN A 491 9.19 5.41 -18.76
CA ASN A 491 10.38 5.57 -19.58
C ASN A 491 10.89 7.01 -19.66
N GLY A 492 10.40 7.91 -18.80
CA GLY A 492 10.84 9.30 -18.72
C GLY A 492 10.30 10.23 -19.81
N LYS A 493 9.36 9.76 -20.65
CA LYS A 493 8.72 10.53 -21.72
C LYS A 493 7.49 11.27 -21.19
N HIS A 494 7.70 12.11 -20.18
CA HIS A 494 6.61 12.73 -19.44
C HIS A 494 5.72 13.66 -20.28
N GLU A 495 6.27 14.23 -21.35
CA GLU A 495 5.61 15.10 -22.31
C GLU A 495 4.56 14.41 -23.19
N THR A 496 4.65 13.08 -23.39
CA THR A 496 3.73 12.33 -24.25
C THR A 496 2.62 11.61 -23.49
N THR A 497 2.63 11.69 -22.15
CA THR A 497 1.67 11.00 -21.28
C THR A 497 0.22 11.48 -21.43
N GLY A 498 0.00 12.68 -21.98
CA GLY A 498 -1.32 13.32 -22.02
C GLY A 498 -1.82 13.83 -20.65
N ALA A 499 -0.98 13.74 -19.61
CA ALA A 499 -1.17 14.35 -18.31
C ALA A 499 -0.23 15.57 -18.17
N PRO A 500 -0.51 16.53 -17.27
CA PRO A 500 0.31 17.74 -17.09
C PRO A 500 1.59 17.44 -16.29
N CYS A 501 2.33 16.40 -16.67
CA CYS A 501 3.42 15.85 -15.88
C CYS A 501 4.56 16.84 -15.61
N LEU A 502 4.94 17.65 -16.59
CA LEU A 502 6.10 18.55 -16.49
C LEU A 502 5.95 19.63 -15.40
N ASN A 503 4.71 20.03 -15.09
CA ASN A 503 4.41 21.02 -14.07
C ASN A 503 3.84 20.40 -12.78
N CYS A 504 3.74 19.07 -12.73
CA CYS A 504 3.14 18.33 -11.62
C CYS A 504 4.21 17.90 -10.63
N ASP A 505 3.93 18.10 -9.35
CA ASP A 505 4.74 17.73 -8.20
C ASP A 505 4.11 16.61 -7.35
N GLU A 506 3.06 15.94 -7.84
CA GLU A 506 2.43 14.79 -7.16
C GLU A 506 2.90 13.43 -7.67
N TRP A 507 3.85 13.37 -8.60
CA TRP A 507 4.25 12.11 -9.24
C TRP A 507 4.91 11.09 -8.28
N TYR A 508 5.54 11.58 -7.19
CA TYR A 508 6.24 10.77 -6.19
C TYR A 508 5.39 10.47 -4.95
N THR A 509 4.23 11.13 -4.82
CA THR A 509 3.26 10.78 -3.78
C THR A 509 2.46 9.56 -4.23
N PHE A 510 1.94 8.80 -3.28
CA PHE A 510 1.16 7.60 -3.57
C PHE A 510 0.03 7.51 -2.56
N ASN A 511 -1.11 7.03 -3.03
CA ASN A 511 -2.22 6.64 -2.16
C ASN A 511 -1.94 5.23 -1.62
N ALA A 512 -2.19 5.04 -0.33
CA ALA A 512 -1.95 3.78 0.38
C ALA A 512 -3.01 2.73 0.02
#